data_AF-A0ABD7YZD2-F1
#
_entry.id   AF-A0ABD7YZD2-F1
#
_cell.length_a   1.000
_cell.length_b   1.000
_cell.length_c   1.000
_cell.angle_alpha   90.00
_cell.angle_beta   90.00
_cell.angle_gamma   90.00
#
_symmetry.space_group_name_H-M   'P 1'
#
loop_
_entity.id
_entity.type
_entity.pdbx_description
1 polymer ?
#
loop_
_entity_poly.entity_id
_entity_poly.type
_entity_poly.pdbx_seq_one_letter_code
_entity_poly.pdbx_strand_id
1 'polypeptide(L)'
;MRLKEDLNKIVDTGEHNVILNSRANDFSSVSPEVKAFLEYVRENKVSNEFTKDLDREVKKIKSSTEVRDSFMTWEEKLAEERYYAGKEAEEKGMEKGMEKGKREMVVNAIKNQKKLGNSRQDIINSVADFLSIDKEEVAKYYDEEMLVK
;
A
#
# COMPACT_ATOMS: atom_id res chain seq x y z
N MET A 1 -31.18 16.84 -24.12
CA MET A 1 -30.01 16.75 -25.01
C MET A 1 -30.08 15.39 -25.69
N ARG A 2 -30.35 15.35 -27.00
CA ARG A 2 -30.47 14.12 -27.81
C ARG A 2 -29.10 13.45 -27.94
N LEU A 3 -29.04 12.12 -27.87
CA LEU A 3 -27.82 11.36 -28.18
C LEU A 3 -27.38 11.70 -29.60
N LYS A 4 -26.12 12.11 -29.76
CA LYS A 4 -25.44 12.02 -31.04
C LYS A 4 -24.89 10.60 -31.11
N GLU A 5 -25.43 9.82 -32.03
CA GLU A 5 -24.85 8.55 -32.42
C GLU A 5 -23.51 8.82 -33.09
N ASP A 6 -22.46 8.15 -32.62
CA ASP A 6 -21.13 8.24 -33.21
C ASP A 6 -21.04 7.26 -34.38
N LEU A 7 -21.43 7.74 -35.57
CA LEU A 7 -21.58 6.96 -36.81
C LEU A 7 -20.25 6.45 -37.40
N ASN A 8 -19.10 6.74 -36.77
CA ASN A 8 -17.77 6.44 -37.32
C ASN A 8 -17.04 5.26 -36.64
N LYS A 9 -17.70 4.48 -35.78
CA LYS A 9 -17.07 3.28 -35.21
C LYS A 9 -17.36 2.06 -36.07
N ILE A 10 -16.52 1.82 -37.07
CA ILE A 10 -16.53 0.59 -37.86
C ILE A 10 -15.99 -0.53 -36.97
N VAL A 11 -16.87 -1.41 -36.48
CA VAL A 11 -16.49 -2.70 -35.86
C VAL A 11 -16.73 -3.79 -36.90
N ASP A 12 -16.01 -3.72 -38.02
CA ASP A 12 -16.03 -4.77 -39.03
C ASP A 12 -14.82 -5.68 -38.81
N THR A 13 -14.99 -6.66 -37.93
CA THR A 13 -14.04 -7.76 -37.72
C THR A 13 -14.42 -9.01 -38.53
N GLY A 14 -15.39 -8.92 -39.45
CA GLY A 14 -15.93 -10.09 -40.15
C GLY A 14 -16.74 -11.04 -39.23
N GLU A 15 -17.06 -10.62 -38.01
CA GLU A 15 -17.83 -11.39 -37.03
C GLU A 15 -19.20 -10.76 -36.76
N HIS A 16 -20.19 -11.60 -36.44
CA HIS A 16 -21.52 -11.13 -36.04
C HIS A 16 -21.49 -10.57 -34.62
N ASN A 17 -21.37 -9.24 -34.50
CA ASN A 17 -21.34 -8.53 -33.23
C ASN A 17 -22.70 -7.91 -32.91
N VAL A 18 -23.20 -8.12 -31.69
CA VAL A 18 -24.41 -7.46 -31.16
C VAL A 18 -23.99 -6.55 -30.00
N ILE A 19 -24.25 -5.24 -30.13
CA ILE A 19 -23.95 -4.24 -29.09
C ILE A 19 -25.26 -3.80 -28.45
N LEU A 20 -25.38 -3.98 -27.14
CA LEU A 20 -26.55 -3.60 -26.35
C LEU A 20 -26.19 -2.56 -25.29
N ASN A 21 -27.04 -1.55 -25.11
CA ASN A 21 -26.85 -0.51 -24.11
C ASN A 21 -27.88 -0.65 -22.97
N SER A 22 -27.42 -0.98 -21.77
CA SER A 22 -28.27 -1.13 -20.58
C SER A 22 -28.83 0.18 -20.03
N ARG A 23 -28.28 1.33 -20.43
CA ARG A 23 -28.75 2.68 -20.05
C ARG A 23 -29.64 3.35 -21.10
N ALA A 24 -30.03 2.62 -22.15
CA ALA A 24 -31.00 3.16 -23.10
C ALA A 24 -32.35 3.42 -22.42
N ASN A 25 -33.04 4.49 -22.83
CA ASN A 25 -34.36 4.84 -22.32
C ASN A 25 -35.50 4.19 -23.13
N ASP A 26 -35.19 3.71 -24.33
CA ASP A 26 -36.15 3.06 -25.21
C ASP A 26 -35.68 1.62 -25.49
N PHE A 27 -36.55 0.67 -25.15
CA PHE A 27 -36.37 -0.77 -25.36
C PHE A 27 -37.46 -1.33 -26.27
N SER A 28 -38.19 -0.47 -27.00
CA SER A 28 -39.29 -0.88 -27.89
C SER A 28 -38.85 -1.75 -29.07
N SER A 29 -37.58 -1.66 -29.46
CA SER A 29 -36.98 -2.41 -30.58
C SER A 29 -36.35 -3.75 -30.18
N VAL A 30 -36.34 -4.12 -28.90
CA VAL A 30 -35.70 -5.36 -28.41
C VAL A 30 -36.71 -6.34 -27.84
N SER A 31 -36.36 -7.64 -27.83
CA SER A 31 -37.27 -8.67 -27.30
C SER A 31 -37.53 -8.47 -25.80
N PRO A 32 -38.66 -8.96 -25.28
CA PRO A 32 -38.97 -8.91 -23.85
C PRO A 32 -37.89 -9.55 -22.96
N GLU A 33 -37.23 -10.64 -23.41
CA GLU A 33 -36.13 -11.24 -22.64
C GLU A 33 -34.89 -10.36 -22.59
N VAL A 34 -34.52 -9.73 -23.72
CA VAL A 34 -33.35 -8.82 -23.78
C VAL A 34 -33.60 -7.58 -22.92
N LYS A 35 -34.83 -7.04 -22.96
CA LYS A 35 -35.23 -5.95 -22.06
C LYS A 35 -35.10 -6.35 -20.59
N ALA A 36 -35.61 -7.51 -20.21
CA ALA A 36 -35.53 -8.02 -18.85
C ALA A 36 -34.07 -8.21 -18.40
N PHE A 37 -33.19 -8.72 -19.27
CA PHE A 37 -31.76 -8.83 -19.01
C PHE A 37 -31.11 -7.46 -18.75
N LEU A 38 -31.37 -6.47 -19.61
CA LEU A 38 -30.79 -5.14 -19.48
C LEU A 38 -31.29 -4.42 -18.21
N GLU A 39 -32.56 -4.58 -17.85
CA GLU A 39 -33.12 -4.10 -16.58
C GLU A 39 -32.48 -4.80 -15.37
N TYR A 40 -32.25 -6.12 -15.45
CA TYR A 40 -31.55 -6.87 -14.41
C TYR A 40 -30.10 -6.39 -14.23
N VAL A 41 -29.34 -6.21 -15.32
CA VAL A 41 -27.96 -5.70 -15.27
C VAL A 41 -27.89 -4.28 -14.69
N ARG A 42 -28.89 -3.44 -14.96
CA ARG A 42 -28.93 -2.05 -14.47
C ARG A 42 -29.35 -1.95 -13.00
N GLU A 43 -30.43 -2.64 -12.62
CA GLU A 43 -31.14 -2.41 -11.36
C GLU A 43 -31.22 -3.65 -10.45
N ASN A 44 -30.65 -4.79 -10.85
CA ASN A 44 -30.86 -6.11 -10.22
C ASN A 44 -32.34 -6.49 -10.12
N LYS A 45 -33.18 -5.99 -11.03
CA LYS A 45 -34.63 -6.25 -11.02
C LYS A 45 -34.93 -7.57 -11.72
N VAL A 46 -35.54 -8.50 -10.99
CA VAL A 46 -36.05 -9.77 -11.54
C VAL A 46 -37.45 -9.54 -12.09
N SER A 47 -37.66 -9.82 -13.38
CA SER A 47 -38.92 -9.52 -14.08
C SER A 47 -39.51 -10.69 -14.86
N ASN A 48 -38.75 -11.76 -15.12
CA ASN A 48 -39.20 -12.96 -15.82
C ASN A 48 -38.43 -14.21 -15.33
N GLU A 49 -38.83 -15.40 -15.80
CA GLU A 49 -38.18 -16.67 -15.39
C GLU A 49 -36.69 -16.71 -15.79
N PHE A 50 -36.30 -16.12 -16.91
CA PHE A 50 -34.90 -16.00 -17.32
C PHE A 50 -34.05 -15.19 -16.31
N THR A 51 -34.50 -14.00 -15.92
CA THR A 51 -33.81 -13.14 -14.94
C THR A 51 -33.83 -13.75 -13.53
N LYS A 52 -34.82 -14.59 -13.23
CA LYS A 52 -34.92 -15.32 -11.95
C LYS A 52 -33.91 -16.47 -11.85
N ASP A 53 -33.74 -17.24 -12.92
CA ASP A 53 -32.69 -18.26 -12.99
C ASP A 53 -31.30 -17.62 -12.99
N LEU A 54 -31.12 -16.52 -13.73
CA LEU A 54 -29.88 -15.74 -13.71
C LEU A 54 -29.55 -15.22 -12.30
N ASP A 55 -30.53 -14.68 -11.59
CA ASP A 55 -30.35 -14.18 -10.22
C ASP A 55 -29.97 -15.30 -9.25
N ARG A 56 -30.51 -16.51 -9.42
CA ARG A 56 -30.13 -17.67 -8.62
C ARG A 56 -28.66 -18.04 -8.82
N GLU A 57 -28.19 -18.11 -10.07
CA GLU A 57 -26.79 -18.43 -10.35
C GLU A 57 -25.84 -17.32 -9.89
N VAL A 58 -26.21 -16.04 -10.09
CA VAL A 58 -25.44 -14.90 -9.56
C VAL A 58 -25.35 -14.96 -8.04
N LYS A 59 -26.46 -15.26 -7.35
CA LYS A 59 -26.47 -15.45 -5.89
C LYS A 59 -25.60 -16.62 -5.47
N LYS A 60 -25.64 -17.74 -6.18
CA LYS A 60 -24.83 -18.93 -5.89
C LYS A 60 -23.33 -18.64 -6.00
N ILE A 61 -22.91 -17.88 -7.02
CA ILE A 61 -21.52 -17.42 -7.16
C ILE A 61 -21.16 -16.45 -6.03
N LYS A 62 -22.03 -15.47 -5.74
CA LYS A 62 -21.82 -14.51 -4.65
C LYS A 62 -21.81 -15.15 -3.26
N SER A 63 -22.54 -16.26 -3.08
CA SER A 63 -22.62 -17.02 -1.84
C SER A 63 -21.63 -18.18 -1.77
N SER A 64 -20.82 -18.41 -2.81
CA SER A 64 -19.85 -19.49 -2.81
C SER A 64 -18.82 -19.22 -1.71
N THR A 65 -18.85 -20.07 -0.68
CA THR A 65 -18.01 -20.01 0.51
C THR A 65 -16.52 -19.99 0.17
N GLU A 66 -16.10 -20.56 -0.96
CA GLU A 66 -14.70 -20.57 -1.42
C GLU A 66 -14.12 -19.16 -1.65
N VAL A 67 -14.92 -18.23 -2.20
CA VAL A 67 -14.45 -16.84 -2.43
C VAL A 67 -14.36 -16.08 -1.10
N ARG A 68 -15.28 -16.36 -0.18
CA ARG A 68 -15.27 -15.73 1.14
C ARG A 68 -14.12 -16.26 2.02
N ASP A 69 -13.90 -17.57 2.03
CA ASP A 69 -12.85 -18.22 2.81
C ASP A 69 -11.47 -17.84 2.27
N SER A 70 -11.29 -17.86 0.94
CA SER A 70 -10.05 -17.38 0.34
C SER A 70 -9.79 -15.91 0.70
N PHE A 71 -10.80 -15.04 0.61
CA PHE A 71 -10.67 -13.63 1.01
C PHE A 71 -10.29 -13.47 2.49
N MET A 72 -10.94 -14.19 3.41
CA MET A 72 -10.59 -14.17 4.84
C MET A 72 -9.16 -14.64 5.09
N THR A 73 -8.72 -15.74 4.46
CA THR A 73 -7.33 -16.22 4.56
C THR A 73 -6.31 -15.21 4.02
N TRP A 74 -6.65 -14.49 2.94
CA TRP A 74 -5.79 -13.44 2.41
C TRP A 74 -5.69 -12.24 3.37
N GLU A 75 -6.80 -11.83 3.99
CA GLU A 75 -6.79 -10.76 4.99
C GLU A 75 -5.99 -11.13 6.23
N GLU A 76 -6.11 -12.37 6.72
CA GLU A 76 -5.31 -12.89 7.84
C GLU A 76 -3.81 -12.86 7.52
N LYS A 77 -3.41 -13.36 6.35
CA LYS A 77 -2.01 -13.31 5.91
C LYS A 77 -1.48 -11.87 5.81
N LEU A 78 -2.28 -10.96 5.26
CA LEU A 78 -1.89 -9.56 5.16
C LEU A 78 -1.77 -8.89 6.54
N ALA A 79 -2.63 -9.24 7.48
CA ALA A 79 -2.55 -8.76 8.86
C ALA A 79 -1.29 -9.29 9.57
N GLU A 80 -0.96 -10.57 9.36
CA GLU A 80 0.25 -11.21 9.88
C GLU A 80 1.52 -10.54 9.32
N GLU A 81 1.61 -10.36 8.00
CA GLU A 81 2.72 -9.65 7.36
C GLU A 81 2.88 -8.22 7.90
N ARG A 82 1.78 -7.48 8.05
CA ARG A 82 1.81 -6.11 8.61
C ARG A 82 2.27 -6.10 10.06
N TYR A 83 1.86 -7.09 10.85
CA TYR A 83 2.27 -7.21 12.25
C TYR A 83 3.79 -7.45 12.34
N TYR A 84 4.31 -8.42 11.60
CA TYR A 84 5.75 -8.71 11.59
C TYR A 84 6.57 -7.57 11.00
N ALA A 85 6.13 -6.95 9.91
CA ALA A 85 6.78 -5.77 9.34
C ALA A 85 6.80 -4.59 10.33
N GLY A 86 5.70 -4.38 11.06
CA GLY A 86 5.63 -3.37 12.12
C GLY A 86 6.60 -3.65 13.26
N LYS A 87 6.70 -4.91 13.69
CA LYS A 87 7.64 -5.33 14.73
C LYS A 87 9.10 -5.18 14.31
N GLU A 88 9.45 -5.59 13.10
CA GLU A 88 10.80 -5.42 12.56
C GLU A 88 11.16 -3.93 12.38
N ALA A 89 10.21 -3.10 11.96
CA ALA A 89 10.39 -1.66 11.85
C ALA A 89 10.59 -0.99 13.22
N GLU A 90 9.85 -1.42 14.24
CA GLU A 90 10.00 -0.96 15.63
C GLU A 90 11.39 -1.31 16.18
N GLU A 91 11.82 -2.56 16.01
CA GLU A 91 13.12 -3.04 16.46
C GLU A 91 14.28 -2.31 15.77
N LYS A 92 14.27 -2.24 14.42
CA LYS A 92 15.27 -1.49 13.66
C LYS A 92 15.25 0.01 13.98
N GLY A 93 14.07 0.56 14.25
CA GLY A 93 13.90 1.95 14.65
C GLY A 93 14.53 2.23 16.01
N MET A 94 14.34 1.32 16.97
CA MET A 94 14.93 1.41 18.30
C MET A 94 16.46 1.26 18.25
N GLU A 95 16.98 0.30 17.51
CA GLU A 95 18.43 0.09 17.33
C GLU A 95 19.10 1.32 16.70
N LYS A 96 18.56 1.81 15.57
CA LYS A 96 19.06 3.05 14.93
C LYS A 96 18.94 4.27 15.83
N GLY A 97 17.86 4.35 16.62
CA GLY A 97 17.65 5.42 17.58
C GLY A 97 18.69 5.41 18.70
N MET A 98 19.01 4.23 19.25
CA MET A 98 20.05 4.05 20.26
C MET A 98 21.44 4.37 19.69
N GLU A 99 21.77 3.89 18.50
CA GLU A 99 23.05 4.18 17.85
C GLU A 99 23.22 5.68 17.59
N LYS A 100 22.19 6.33 17.05
CA LYS A 100 22.18 7.78 16.82
C LYS A 100 22.33 8.55 18.14
N GLY A 101 21.62 8.13 19.19
CA GLY A 101 21.72 8.74 20.52
C GLY A 101 23.12 8.60 21.14
N LYS A 102 23.74 7.42 21.04
CA LYS A 102 25.13 7.18 21.47
C LYS A 102 26.09 8.11 20.71
N ARG A 103 25.97 8.17 19.38
CA ARG A 103 26.80 9.04 18.54
C ARG A 103 26.65 10.51 18.90
N GLU A 104 25.42 11.01 19.03
CA GLU A 104 25.16 12.40 19.42
C GLU A 104 25.74 12.73 20.80
N MET A 105 25.65 11.82 21.76
CA MET A 105 26.24 11.99 23.09
C MET A 105 27.77 12.14 23.03
N VAL A 106 28.44 11.25 22.29
CA VAL A 106 29.90 11.31 22.09
C VAL A 106 30.31 12.61 21.40
N VAL A 107 29.62 12.97 20.32
CA VAL A 107 29.90 14.19 19.55
C VAL A 107 29.71 15.44 20.39
N ASN A 108 28.65 15.50 21.21
CA ASN A 108 28.41 16.63 22.11
C ASN A 108 29.49 16.73 23.20
N ALA A 109 29.93 15.61 23.77
CA ALA A 109 31.02 15.58 24.73
C ALA A 109 32.34 16.09 24.10
N ILE A 110 32.66 15.63 22.89
CA ILE A 110 33.82 16.10 22.11
C ILE A 110 33.73 17.61 21.83
N LYS A 111 32.58 18.11 21.35
CA LYS A 111 32.35 19.54 21.05
C LYS A 111 32.52 20.40 22.30
N ASN A 112 32.00 19.96 23.45
CA ASN A 112 32.12 20.68 24.71
C ASN A 112 33.58 20.72 25.20
N GLN A 113 34.29 19.60 25.17
CA GLN A 113 35.71 19.54 25.56
C GLN A 113 36.61 20.37 24.62
N LYS A 114 36.29 20.41 23.32
CA LYS A 114 36.99 21.27 22.35
C LYS A 114 36.78 22.75 22.63
N LYS A 115 35.56 23.17 23.02
CA LYS A 115 35.28 24.57 23.42
C LYS A 115 36.08 24.99 24.64
N LEU A 116 36.43 24.04 25.52
CA LEU A 116 37.29 24.28 26.69
C LEU A 116 38.78 24.40 26.33
N GLY A 117 39.15 24.21 25.05
CA GLY A 117 40.53 24.35 24.58
C GLY A 117 41.41 23.12 24.81
N ASN A 118 40.82 21.97 25.15
CA ASN A 118 41.57 20.75 25.42
C ASN A 118 42.21 20.16 24.15
N SER A 119 43.36 19.51 24.32
CA SER A 119 44.08 18.87 23.22
C SER A 119 43.31 17.64 22.71
N ARG A 120 43.53 17.23 21.45
CA ARG A 120 42.85 16.07 20.85
C ARG A 120 43.01 14.80 21.70
N GLN A 121 44.22 14.54 22.22
CA GLN A 121 44.48 13.37 23.06
C GLN A 121 43.71 13.42 24.39
N ASP A 122 43.64 14.59 25.02
CA ASP A 122 42.92 14.76 26.29
C ASP A 122 41.42 14.62 26.11
N ILE A 123 40.87 15.13 25.00
CA ILE A 123 39.46 14.96 24.63
C ILE A 123 39.13 13.47 24.45
N ILE A 124 39.94 12.74 23.68
CA ILE A 124 39.71 11.32 23.41
C ILE A 124 39.75 10.52 24.71
N ASN A 125 40.77 10.73 25.54
CA ASN A 125 40.89 10.03 26.83
C ASN A 125 39.72 10.38 27.76
N SER A 126 39.40 11.67 27.94
CA SER A 126 38.34 12.09 28.85
C SER A 126 36.96 11.60 28.44
N VAL A 127 36.64 11.62 27.13
CA VAL A 127 35.35 11.16 26.62
C VAL A 127 35.25 9.63 26.66
N ALA A 128 36.34 8.92 26.35
CA ALA A 128 36.41 7.46 26.46
C ALA A 128 36.22 7.00 27.91
N ASP A 129 36.89 7.64 28.86
CA ASP A 129 36.79 7.31 30.29
C ASP A 129 35.41 7.68 30.86
N PHE A 130 34.83 8.80 30.45
CA PHE A 130 33.52 9.25 30.95
C PHE A 130 32.35 8.41 30.40
N LEU A 131 32.40 8.04 29.13
CA LEU A 131 31.34 7.27 28.48
C LEU A 131 31.59 5.75 28.48
N SER A 132 32.75 5.30 28.98
CA SER A 132 33.22 3.91 28.90
C SER A 132 33.19 3.35 27.47
N ILE A 133 33.63 4.17 26.51
CA ILE A 133 33.70 3.83 25.08
C ILE A 133 35.16 3.67 24.68
N ASP A 134 35.43 2.81 23.71
CA ASP A 134 36.78 2.62 23.21
C ASP A 134 37.38 3.91 22.62
N LYS A 135 38.68 4.13 22.87
CA LYS A 135 39.40 5.33 22.43
C LYS A 135 39.44 5.44 20.91
N GLU A 136 39.49 4.33 20.19
CA GLU A 136 39.44 4.27 18.73
C GLU A 136 38.07 4.71 18.21
N GLU A 137 36.98 4.31 18.88
CA GLU A 137 35.63 4.70 18.51
C GLU A 137 35.41 6.22 18.72
N VAL A 138 35.91 6.78 19.83
CA VAL A 138 35.90 8.23 20.09
C VAL A 138 36.77 8.99 19.08
N ALA A 139 37.95 8.46 18.74
CA ALA A 139 38.82 9.05 17.73
C ALA A 139 38.15 9.10 16.35
N LYS A 140 37.44 8.03 15.97
CA LYS A 140 36.66 7.98 14.73
C LYS A 140 35.58 9.07 14.70
N TYR A 141 34.77 9.21 15.75
CA TYR A 141 33.76 10.27 15.81
C TYR A 141 34.37 11.68 15.83
N TYR A 142 35.53 11.84 16.47
CA TYR A 142 36.28 13.10 16.44
C TYR A 142 36.70 13.44 15.01
N ASP A 143 37.29 12.50 14.29
CA ASP A 143 37.81 12.70 12.94
C ASP A 143 36.67 12.91 11.93
N GLU A 144 35.60 12.13 12.01
CA GLU A 144 34.40 12.30 11.18
C GLU A 144 33.73 13.67 11.33
N GLU A 145 33.68 14.22 12.55
CA GLU A 145 32.93 15.45 12.83
C GLU A 145 33.81 16.72 12.81
N MET A 146 35.12 16.59 13.02
CA MET A 146 36.04 17.73 13.15
C MET A 146 37.06 17.87 12.01
N LEU A 147 37.25 16.85 11.17
CA LEU A 147 38.14 16.91 9.99
C LEU A 147 37.39 17.03 8.66
N VAL A 148 36.06 17.00 8.65
CA VAL A 148 35.26 17.39 7.47
C VAL A 148 35.25 18.92 7.39
N LYS A 149 36.32 19.48 6.81
CA LYS A 149 36.40 20.83 6.27
C LYS A 149 36.60 20.78 4.76
#